data_AF-A0A7D4UMQ2-F1
#
_entry.id   AF-A0A7D4UMQ2-F1
#
_cell.length_a   1.000
_cell.length_b   1.000
_cell.length_c   1.000
_cell.angle_alpha   90.00
_cell.angle_beta   90.00
_cell.angle_gamma   90.00
#
_symmetry.space_group_name_H-M   'P 1'
#
loop_
_entity.id
_entity.type
_entity.pdbx_description
1 polymer ?
#
loop_
_entity_poly.entity_id
_entity_poly.type
_entity_poly.pdbx_seq_one_letter_code
_entity_poly.pdbx_strand_id
1 'polypeptide(L)' 'MYIRSDENGNINLISIYDIEGCQLYNGALPTDFYETVGLGKYLFIDGQIVAAIEWEFPAIPEIIP' A
#
# COMPACT_ATOMS: atom_id res chain seq x y z
N MET A 1 -6.03 5.98 10.31
CA MET A 1 -6.69 5.41 9.10
C MET A 1 -6.78 3.91 9.27
N TYR A 2 -7.68 3.24 8.56
CA TYR A 2 -7.86 1.80 8.62
C TYR A 2 -7.34 1.17 7.34
N ILE A 3 -6.43 0.19 7.47
CA ILE A 3 -5.78 -0.47 6.34
C ILE A 3 -6.06 -1.95 6.41
N ARG A 4 -6.40 -2.55 5.27
CA ARG A 4 -6.46 -4.01 5.11
C ARG A 4 -5.42 -4.44 4.08
N SER A 5 -4.71 -5.50 4.40
CA SER A 5 -3.78 -6.19 3.52
C SER A 5 -4.16 -7.65 3.33
N ASP A 6 -3.59 -8.28 2.31
CA ASP A 6 -3.64 -9.73 2.15
C ASP A 6 -2.57 -10.44 3.02
N GLU A 7 -2.45 -11.76 2.88
CA GLU A 7 -1.47 -12.57 3.63
C GLU A 7 0.00 -12.21 3.36
N ASN A 8 0.29 -11.52 2.25
CA ASN A 8 1.63 -11.07 1.87
C ASN A 8 1.87 -9.60 2.25
N GLY A 9 0.90 -8.95 2.91
CA GLY A 9 0.97 -7.55 3.27
C GLY A 9 0.57 -6.58 2.16
N ASN A 10 0.09 -7.04 1.00
CA ASN A 10 -0.33 -6.14 -0.07
C ASN A 10 -1.57 -5.36 0.35
N ILE A 11 -1.50 -4.03 0.30
CA ILE A 11 -2.59 -3.15 0.70
C ILE A 11 -3.70 -3.23 -0.35
N ASN A 12 -4.90 -3.67 0.06
CA ASN A 12 -6.06 -3.80 -0.82
C ASN A 12 -7.21 -2.84 -0.45
N LEU A 13 -7.17 -2.22 0.73
CA LEU A 13 -8.16 -1.23 1.16
C LEU A 13 -7.52 -0.22 2.12
N ILE A 14 -7.83 1.06 1.89
CA ILE A 14 -7.56 2.16 2.80
C ILE A 14 -8.90 2.86 3.08
N SER A 15 -9.21 3.05 4.35
CA SER A 15 -10.48 3.62 4.80
C SER A 15 -10.26 4.64 5.92
N ILE A 16 -11.16 5.62 6.01
CA ILE A 16 -11.26 6.52 7.15
C ILE A 16 -12.17 5.97 8.26
N TYR A 17 -13.01 4.99 7.93
CA TYR A 17 -13.92 4.31 8.85
C TYR A 17 -13.36 2.95 9.28
N ASP A 18 -13.72 2.54 10.49
CA ASP A 18 -13.49 1.18 10.98
C ASP A 18 -14.36 0.21 10.18
N ILE A 19 -13.71 -0.69 9.44
CA ILE A 19 -14.34 -1.67 8.55
C ILE A 19 -13.77 -3.02 8.94
N GLU A 20 -14.62 -4.05 8.93
CA GLU A 20 -14.24 -5.43 9.24
C GLU A 20 -12.99 -5.87 8.44
N GLY A 21 -12.01 -6.39 9.18
CA GLY A 21 -10.74 -6.87 8.63
C GLY A 21 -9.70 -5.79 8.38
N CYS A 22 -10.00 -4.51 8.64
CA CYS A 22 -8.98 -3.47 8.65
C CYS A 22 -8.33 -3.36 10.04
N GLN A 23 -7.07 -2.91 10.06
CA GLN A 23 -6.38 -2.53 11.28
C GLN A 23 -6.17 -1.03 11.32
N LEU A 24 -6.26 -0.45 12.52
CA LEU A 24 -6.00 0.96 12.72
C LEU A 24 -4.50 1.26 12.58
N TYR A 25 -4.15 2.08 11.59
CA TYR A 25 -2.83 2.66 11.40
C TYR A 25 -2.81 4.12 11.85
N ASN A 26 -1.89 4.43 12.77
CA ASN A 26 -1.68 5.76 13.37
C ASN A 26 -0.28 6.34 13.07
N GLY A 27 0.51 5.71 12.20
CA GLY A 27 1.83 6.19 11.83
C GLY A 27 1.80 7.32 10.80
N ALA A 28 2.98 7.87 10.50
CA ALA A 28 3.15 8.84 9.43
C ALA A 28 3.27 8.11 8.07
N LEU A 29 2.49 8.54 7.09
CA LEU A 29 2.63 8.03 5.73
C LEU A 29 3.92 8.55 5.07
N PRO A 30 4.61 7.71 4.30
CA PRO A 30 5.62 8.18 3.36
C PRO A 30 5.06 9.22 2.39
N THR A 31 5.89 10.16 1.95
CA THR A 31 5.46 11.30 1.11
C THR A 31 4.80 10.88 -0.20
N ASP A 32 5.25 9.77 -0.79
CA ASP A 32 4.78 9.26 -2.09
C ASP A 32 3.81 8.06 -1.96
N PHE A 33 3.24 7.88 -0.77
CA PHE A 33 2.42 6.70 -0.46
C PHE A 33 1.20 6.57 -1.37
N TYR A 34 0.43 7.65 -1.55
CA TYR A 34 -0.80 7.58 -2.33
C TYR A 34 -0.52 7.41 -3.84
N GLU A 35 0.60 7.92 -4.33
CA GLU A 35 1.02 7.77 -5.73
C GLU A 35 1.48 6.34 -6.04
N THR A 36 2.00 5.61 -5.04
CA THR A 36 2.73 4.35 -5.28
C THR A 36 2.13 3.13 -4.58
N VAL A 37 1.18 3.29 -3.65
CA VAL A 37 0.55 2.17 -2.94
C VAL A 37 -0.18 1.23 -3.91
N GLY A 38 -0.89 1.78 -4.90
CA GLY A 38 -1.54 0.98 -5.95
C GLY A 38 -0.56 0.28 -6.89
N LEU A 39 0.72 0.65 -6.85
CA LEU A 39 1.81 0.03 -7.60
C LEU A 39 2.57 -1.03 -6.78
N GLY A 40 2.16 -1.28 -5.53
CA GLY A 40 2.78 -2.28 -4.66
C GLY A 40 4.08 -1.83 -3.97
N LYS A 41 4.37 -0.52 -3.93
CA LYS A 41 5.60 -0.02 -3.27
C LYS A 41 5.60 -0.25 -1.76
N TYR A 42 4.43 -0.21 -1.15
CA TYR A 42 4.24 -0.27 0.29
C TYR A 42 3.40 -1.49 0.68
N LEU A 43 3.88 -2.20 1.70
CA LEU A 43 3.19 -3.31 2.35
C LEU A 43 2.71 -2.88 3.73
N PHE A 44 1.66 -3.53 4.21
CA PHE A 44 1.13 -3.36 5.56
C PHE A 44 1.28 -4.67 6.35
N ILE A 45 2.28 -4.70 7.24
CA ILE A 45 2.71 -5.88 8.00
C ILE A 45 2.75 -5.50 9.48
N ASP A 46 2.11 -6.31 10.34
CA ASP A 46 2.07 -6.12 11.80
C ASP A 46 1.68 -4.69 12.24
N GLY A 47 0.69 -4.10 11.55
CA GLY A 47 0.21 -2.75 11.85
C GLY A 47 1.12 -1.62 11.37
N GLN A 48 2.17 -1.93 10.59
CA GLN A 48 3.15 -0.96 10.09
C GLN A 48 3.16 -0.90 8.57
N ILE A 49 3.46 0.27 8.02
CA ILE A 49 3.76 0.44 6.59
C ILE A 49 5.25 0.26 6.38
N VAL A 50 5.62 -0.66 5.50
CA VAL A 50 7.01 -0.96 5.13
C VAL A 50 7.18 -0.87 3.62
N ALA A 51 8.33 -0.39 3.16
CA ALA A 51 8.66 -0.40 1.73
C ALA A 51 9.03 -1.83 1.29
N ALA A 52 8.51 -2.26 0.14
CA ALA A 52 8.91 -3.52 -0.46
C ALA A 52 10.37 -3.45 -0.94
N ILE A 53 11.19 -4.42 -0.51
CA ILE A 53 12.66 -4.39 -0.65
C ILE A 53 13.13 -4.33 -2.11
N GLU A 54 12.42 -5.01 -3.01
CA GLU A 54 12.78 -5.13 -4.43
C GLU A 54 11.77 -4.41 -5.33
N TRP A 55 11.09 -3.38 -4.80
CA TRP A 55 10.14 -2.65 -5.62
C TRP A 55 10.83 -1.79 -6.65
N GLU A 56 10.44 -1.98 -7.91
CA GLU A 56 10.80 -1.13 -9.03
C GLU A 56 9.55 -0.48 -9.60
N PHE A 57 9.70 0.74 -10.12
CA PHE A 57 8.59 1.42 -10.78
C PHE A 57 8.14 0.59 -12.00
N PRO A 58 6.84 0.26 -12.14
CA PRO A 58 6.37 -0.54 -13.26
C PRO A 58 6.71 0.12 -14.60
N ALA A 59 7.21 -0.65 -15.55
CA ALA A 59 7.46 -0.15 -16.89
C ALA A 59 6.16 0.40 -17.51
N ILE A 60 6.23 1.62 -18.04
CA ILE A 60 5.12 2.20 -18.79
C ILE A 60 5.02 1.44 -20.12
N PRO A 61 3.88 0.83 -20.48
CA PRO A 61 3.73 0.18 -21.77
C PRO A 61 3.98 1.20 -22.89
N GLU A 62 4.89 0.90 -23.81
CA GLU A 62 5.03 1.70 -25.02
C GLU A 62 3.78 1.53 -25.88
N ILE A 63 3.08 2.63 -26.17
CA ILE A 63 2.00 2.63 -27.15
C ILE A 63 2.66 2.66 -28.53
N ILE A 64 2.68 1.53 -29.23
CA ILE A 64 3.11 1.47 -30.63
C ILE A 64 1.99 2.11 -31.47
N PRO A 65 2.27 3.17 -32.25
CA PRO A 65 1.26 3.89 -33.04
C PRO A 65 0.67 3.07 -34.19
#